data_AF-A0A7X6NGK6-F1
#
_entry.id   AF-A0A7X6NGK6-F1
#
_cell.length_a   1.000
_cell.length_b   1.000
_cell.length_c   1.000
_cell.angle_alpha   90.00
_cell.angle_beta   90.00
_cell.angle_gamma   90.00
#
_symmetry.space_group_name_H-M   'P 1'
#
loop_
_entity.id
_entity.type
_entity.pdbx_description
1 polymer ?
#
loop_
_entity_poly.entity_id
_entity_poly.type
_entity_poly.pdbx_seq_one_letter_code
_entity_poly.pdbx_strand_id
1 'polypeptide(L)'
;MFCYQCQEAAGCKGCTKVGVCGKKPDTAGLQDLLIYASKGLSEVTTRLRNEGIEVSADVDHLITLNLFTTITNANFDNDVFNDRIKMTLNVKTDLLNQLSDKENLSEAALW
;
A
#
# COMPACT_ATOMS: atom_id res chain seq x y z
N MET A 1 11.63 -6.27 9.95
CA MET A 1 11.66 -5.15 8.99
C MET A 1 12.85 -5.32 8.05
N PHE A 2 12.74 -4.80 6.85
CA PHE A 2 13.89 -4.49 6.00
C PHE A 2 13.54 -3.21 5.23
N CYS A 3 14.21 -2.09 5.52
CA CYS A 3 13.90 -0.81 4.88
C CYS A 3 15.17 -0.08 4.46
N TYR A 4 15.23 0.30 3.18
CA TYR A 4 16.41 0.91 2.54
C TYR A 4 16.08 2.14 1.68
N GLN A 5 14.90 2.74 1.87
CA GLN A 5 14.38 3.76 0.94
C GLN A 5 15.08 5.11 1.04
N CYS A 6 15.73 5.42 2.16
CA CYS A 6 16.40 6.69 2.39
C CYS A 6 17.92 6.55 2.35
N GLN A 7 18.59 7.66 2.07
CA GLN A 7 20.06 7.74 1.97
C GLN A 7 20.75 7.31 3.29
N GLU A 8 20.11 7.55 4.44
CA GLU A 8 20.65 7.25 5.77
C GLU A 8 20.45 5.78 6.21
N ALA A 9 19.97 4.89 5.34
CA ALA A 9 19.75 3.49 5.69
C ALA A 9 21.03 2.85 6.29
N ALA A 10 20.86 2.02 7.33
CA ALA A 10 21.97 1.48 8.11
C ALA A 10 23.05 0.82 7.21
N GLY A 11 24.28 1.34 7.31
CA GLY A 11 25.44 0.87 6.54
C GLY A 11 25.29 1.01 5.03
N CYS A 12 24.45 1.93 4.54
CA CYS A 12 24.07 2.07 3.13
C CYS A 12 23.56 0.76 2.50
N LYS A 13 22.92 -0.10 3.31
CA LYS A 13 22.40 -1.41 2.89
C LYS A 13 20.92 -1.57 3.22
N GLY A 14 20.55 -1.31 4.48
CA GLY A 14 19.17 -1.47 4.92
C GLY A 14 19.03 -1.58 6.43
N CYS A 15 17.98 -0.97 6.97
CA CYS A 15 17.61 -1.06 8.38
C CYS A 15 16.91 -2.40 8.65
N THR A 16 17.49 -3.24 9.51
CA THR A 16 16.97 -4.59 9.82
C THR A 16 16.45 -4.76 11.25
N LYS A 17 16.81 -3.86 12.18
CA LYS A 17 16.37 -3.90 13.59
C LYS A 17 15.51 -2.71 13.99
N VAL A 18 15.90 -1.50 13.59
CA VAL A 18 15.16 -0.25 13.76
C VAL A 18 15.63 0.70 12.66
N GLY A 19 14.75 1.57 12.17
CA GLY A 19 15.12 2.60 11.21
C GLY A 19 16.05 3.65 11.83
N VAL A 20 17.04 4.12 11.06
CA VAL A 20 17.86 5.29 11.47
C VAL A 20 16.97 6.52 11.68
N CYS A 21 15.90 6.65 10.90
CA CYS A 21 14.85 7.66 11.08
C CYS A 21 13.93 7.46 12.31
N GLY A 22 14.17 6.44 13.14
CA GLY A 22 13.35 6.11 14.31
C GLY A 22 12.15 5.19 14.03
N LYS A 23 11.93 4.77 12.77
CA LYS A 23 10.83 3.85 12.42
C LYS A 23 11.02 2.49 13.09
N LYS A 24 10.03 2.08 13.89
CA LYS A 24 10.03 0.77 14.58
C LYS A 24 9.67 -0.38 13.62
N PRO A 25 10.05 -1.63 13.93
CA PRO A 25 9.81 -2.78 13.04
C PRO A 25 8.34 -3.08 12.74
N ASP A 26 7.47 -2.86 13.72
CA ASP A 26 6.02 -2.98 13.61
C ASP A 26 5.46 -1.92 12.64
N THR A 27 5.83 -0.65 12.80
CA THR A 27 5.47 0.42 11.87
C THR A 27 5.98 0.13 10.46
N ALA A 28 7.21 -0.38 10.33
CA ALA A 28 7.76 -0.78 9.04
C ALA A 28 6.94 -1.91 8.39
N GLY A 29 6.55 -2.94 9.17
CA GLY A 29 5.70 -4.02 8.67
C GLY A 29 4.31 -3.56 8.24
N LEU A 30 3.72 -2.58 8.94
CA LEU A 30 2.45 -1.98 8.53
C LEU A 30 2.58 -1.15 7.25
N GLN A 31 3.67 -0.40 7.08
CA GLN A 31 3.95 0.30 5.82
C GLN A 31 4.16 -0.70 4.67
N ASP A 32 4.88 -1.80 4.88
CA ASP A 32 5.07 -2.85 3.89
C ASP A 32 3.71 -3.45 3.46
N LEU A 33 2.83 -3.74 4.42
CA LEU A 33 1.49 -4.26 4.15
C LEU A 33 0.58 -3.25 3.43
N LEU A 34 0.64 -1.96 3.81
CA LEU A 34 -0.11 -0.91 3.13
C LEU A 34 0.32 -0.77 1.65
N ILE A 35 1.62 -0.87 1.37
CA ILE A 35 2.13 -0.87 -0.01
C ILE A 35 1.67 -2.12 -0.77
N TYR A 36 1.69 -3.29 -0.13
CA TYR A 36 1.19 -4.52 -0.73
C TYR A 36 -0.29 -4.41 -1.13
N ALA A 37 -1.15 -4.00 -0.19
CA ALA A 37 -2.58 -3.81 -0.46
C ALA A 37 -2.83 -2.72 -1.52
N SER A 38 -2.05 -1.64 -1.52
CA SER A 38 -2.15 -0.57 -2.51
C SER A 38 -1.79 -1.04 -3.92
N LYS A 39 -0.81 -1.94 -4.07
CA LYS A 39 -0.49 -2.57 -5.36
C LYS A 39 -1.66 -3.41 -5.87
N GLY A 40 -2.28 -4.20 -4.99
CA GLY A 40 -3.49 -4.97 -5.31
C GLY A 40 -4.66 -4.08 -5.75
N LEU A 41 -4.90 -2.99 -5.04
CA LEU A 41 -5.91 -1.99 -5.44
C LEU A 41 -5.59 -1.39 -6.81
N SER A 42 -4.34 -1.01 -7.06
CA SER A 42 -3.90 -0.47 -8.36
C SER A 42 -4.08 -1.45 -9.51
N GLU A 43 -3.84 -2.75 -9.28
CA GLU A 43 -4.11 -3.79 -10.28
C GLU A 43 -5.61 -3.86 -10.62
N VAL A 44 -6.48 -3.93 -9.60
CA VAL A 44 -7.93 -3.97 -9.79
C VAL A 44 -8.43 -2.74 -10.54
N THR A 45 -8.00 -1.53 -10.15
CA THR A 45 -8.39 -0.30 -10.85
C THR A 45 -7.88 -0.25 -12.30
N THR A 46 -6.70 -0.82 -12.58
CA THR A 46 -6.17 -0.94 -13.94
C THR A 46 -7.03 -1.89 -14.77
N ARG A 47 -7.41 -3.05 -14.21
CA ARG A 47 -8.31 -4.02 -14.86
C ARG A 47 -9.68 -3.42 -15.16
N LEU A 48 -10.29 -2.69 -14.22
CA LEU A 48 -11.58 -2.02 -14.42
C LEU A 48 -11.51 -1.01 -15.58
N ARG A 49 -10.47 -0.19 -15.62
CA ARG A 49 -10.26 0.76 -16.73
C ARG A 49 -10.10 0.04 -18.08
N ASN A 50 -9.46 -1.13 -18.11
CA ASN A 50 -9.36 -1.94 -19.34
C ASN A 50 -10.72 -2.53 -19.78
N GLU A 51 -11.64 -2.78 -18.84
CA GLU A 51 -13.03 -3.16 -19.12
C GLU A 51 -13.93 -1.96 -19.45
N GLY A 52 -13.38 -0.74 -19.49
CA GLY A 52 -14.11 0.49 -19.76
C GLY A 52 -14.94 1.01 -18.57
N ILE A 53 -14.69 0.49 -17.36
CA ILE A 53 -15.37 0.91 -16.14
C ILE A 53 -14.61 2.09 -15.52
N GLU A 54 -15.33 3.16 -15.23
CA GLU A 54 -14.77 4.36 -14.62
C GLU A 54 -14.43 4.11 -13.14
N VAL A 55 -13.26 4.61 -12.71
CA VAL A 55 -12.79 4.54 -11.32
C VAL A 55 -12.81 5.94 -10.75
N SER A 56 -13.46 6.11 -9.59
CA SER A 56 -13.58 7.42 -8.92
C SER A 56 -12.22 8.02 -8.56
N ALA A 57 -12.09 9.34 -8.69
CA ALA A 57 -10.91 10.10 -8.28
C ALA A 57 -10.58 9.96 -6.77
N ASP A 58 -11.56 9.63 -5.93
CA ASP A 58 -11.32 9.36 -4.51
C ASP A 58 -10.44 8.10 -4.30
N VAL A 59 -10.54 7.12 -5.19
CA VAL A 59 -9.68 5.92 -5.17
C VAL A 59 -8.25 6.29 -5.54
N ASP A 60 -8.07 7.16 -6.53
CA ASP A 60 -6.75 7.68 -6.90
C ASP A 60 -6.14 8.49 -5.74
N HIS A 61 -6.96 9.28 -5.04
CA HIS A 61 -6.54 10.00 -3.84
C HIS A 61 -6.14 9.04 -2.70
N LEU A 62 -6.90 7.97 -2.49
CA LEU A 62 -6.56 6.94 -1.50
C LEU A 62 -5.18 6.32 -1.78
N ILE A 63 -4.90 5.95 -3.03
CA ILE A 63 -3.61 5.36 -3.44
C ILE A 63 -2.48 6.36 -3.24
N THR A 64 -2.62 7.60 -3.71
CA THR A 64 -1.58 8.62 -3.58
C THR A 64 -1.27 8.96 -2.13
N LEU A 65 -2.30 9.05 -1.28
CA LEU A 65 -2.12 9.29 0.14
C LEU A 65 -1.53 8.07 0.85
N ASN A 66 -1.86 6.83 0.45
CA ASN A 66 -1.18 5.63 0.95
C ASN A 66 0.33 5.70 0.70
N LEU A 67 0.73 6.01 -0.55
CA LEU A 67 2.13 6.17 -0.91
C LEU A 67 2.80 7.26 -0.08
N PHE A 68 2.19 8.45 0.01
CA PHE A 68 2.74 9.59 0.77
C PHE A 68 2.98 9.22 2.23
N THR A 69 2.03 8.53 2.87
CA THR A 69 2.09 8.19 4.30
C THR A 69 3.25 7.23 4.62
N THR A 70 3.82 6.55 3.61
CA THR A 70 4.97 5.63 3.76
C THR A 70 6.33 6.24 3.42
N ILE A 71 6.37 7.50 2.96
CA ILE A 71 7.63 8.20 2.71
C ILE A 71 8.39 8.42 4.04
N THR A 72 9.71 8.50 3.95
CA THR A 72 10.59 8.74 5.09
C THR A 72 10.16 9.99 5.87
N ASN A 73 10.01 9.85 7.19
CA ASN A 73 9.60 10.90 8.13
C ASN A 73 8.18 11.45 7.92
N ALA A 74 7.33 10.78 7.15
CA ALA A 74 5.95 11.22 6.95
C ALA A 74 5.02 10.83 8.12
N ASN A 75 5.05 9.57 8.55
CA ASN A 75 4.16 9.09 9.61
C ASN A 75 4.76 7.89 10.36
N PHE A 76 4.53 7.85 11.67
CA PHE A 76 5.01 6.81 12.60
C PHE A 76 3.87 6.20 13.45
N ASP A 77 2.62 6.56 13.18
CA ASP A 77 1.44 6.14 13.93
C ASP A 77 0.85 4.84 13.35
N ASN A 78 0.90 3.76 14.13
CA ASN A 78 0.41 2.45 13.72
C ASN A 78 -1.11 2.42 13.50
N ASP A 79 -1.89 3.20 14.23
CA ASP A 79 -3.34 3.21 14.10
C ASP A 79 -3.77 3.80 12.75
N VAL A 80 -3.07 4.86 12.32
CA VAL A 80 -3.23 5.42 10.97
C VAL A 80 -2.97 4.36 9.91
N PHE A 81 -1.89 3.58 10.02
CA PHE A 81 -1.60 2.54 9.03
C PHE A 81 -2.66 1.43 9.04
N ASN A 82 -3.11 0.98 10.21
CA ASN A 82 -4.15 -0.03 10.34
C ASN A 82 -5.46 0.41 9.67
N ASP A 83 -5.89 1.65 9.90
CA ASP A 83 -7.13 2.18 9.33
C ASP A 83 -7.02 2.34 7.81
N ARG A 84 -5.87 2.81 7.32
CA ARG A 84 -5.61 2.91 5.88
C ARG A 84 -5.58 1.55 5.18
N ILE A 85 -4.99 0.53 5.81
CA ILE A 85 -4.99 -0.85 5.27
C ILE A 85 -6.43 -1.36 5.15
N LYS A 86 -7.24 -1.24 6.21
CA LYS A 86 -8.65 -1.66 6.19
C LYS A 86 -9.44 -0.93 5.11
N MET A 87 -9.28 0.39 5.01
CA MET A 87 -9.93 1.19 3.97
C MET A 87 -9.53 0.73 2.56
N THR A 88 -8.23 0.47 2.34
CA THR A 88 -7.70 0.00 1.06
C THR A 88 -8.25 -1.37 0.69
N LEU A 89 -8.33 -2.29 1.64
CA LEU A 89 -8.90 -3.62 1.44
C LEU A 89 -10.39 -3.57 1.11
N ASN A 90 -11.17 -2.76 1.85
CA ASN A 90 -12.60 -2.60 1.59
C ASN A 90 -12.85 -2.06 0.18
N VAL A 91 -12.18 -0.96 -0.19
CA VAL A 91 -12.32 -0.37 -1.53
C VAL A 91 -11.85 -1.34 -2.62
N LYS A 92 -10.74 -2.06 -2.40
CA LYS A 92 -10.26 -3.08 -3.32
C LYS A 92 -11.30 -4.18 -3.54
N THR A 93 -11.92 -4.69 -2.47
CA THR A 93 -12.96 -5.73 -2.56
C THR A 93 -14.20 -5.22 -3.30
N ASP A 94 -14.65 -4.00 -3.02
CA ASP A 94 -15.79 -3.40 -3.70
C ASP A 94 -15.55 -3.23 -5.21
N LEU A 95 -14.34 -2.80 -5.59
CA LEU A 95 -13.94 -2.68 -7.00
C LEU A 95 -13.69 -4.04 -7.66
N LEU A 96 -13.11 -4.99 -6.93
CA LEU A 96 -12.89 -6.36 -7.40
C LEU A 96 -14.21 -7.05 -7.75
N ASN A 97 -15.30 -6.70 -7.06
CA ASN A 97 -16.64 -7.22 -7.35
C ASN A 97 -17.27 -6.65 -8.63
N GLN A 98 -16.70 -5.59 -9.20
CA GLN A 98 -17.16 -4.99 -10.46
C GLN A 98 -16.46 -5.56 -11.68
N LEU A 99 -15.36 -6.29 -11.51
CA LEU A 99 -14.67 -6.97 -12.61
C LEU A 99 -15.51 -8.10 -13.18
N SER A 100 -15.61 -8.14 -14.51
CA SER A 100 -16.26 -9.23 -15.25
C SER A 100 -15.37 -10.47 -15.33
N ASP A 101 -14.05 -10.29 -15.37
CA ASP A 101 -13.06 -11.37 -15.32
C ASP A 101 -12.07 -11.16 -14.16
N LYS A 102 -11.95 -12.17 -13.30
CA LYS A 102 -11.06 -12.19 -12.12
C LYS A 102 -9.90 -13.17 -12.27
N GLU A 103 -9.71 -13.75 -13.46
CA GLU A 103 -8.57 -14.61 -13.74
C GLU A 103 -7.24 -13.84 -13.74
N ASN A 104 -6.18 -14.55 -13.38
CA ASN A 104 -4.79 -14.06 -13.40
C ASN A 104 -4.50 -12.81 -12.55
N LEU A 105 -5.34 -12.54 -11.54
CA LEU A 105 -5.07 -11.50 -10.55
C LEU A 105 -3.94 -11.91 -9.61
N SER A 106 -3.10 -10.96 -9.20
CA SER A 106 -2.05 -11.22 -8.23
C SER A 106 -2.60 -11.57 -6.85
N GLU A 107 -1.77 -12.21 -6.02
CA GLU A 107 -2.11 -12.45 -4.61
C GLU A 107 -2.44 -11.13 -3.88
N ALA A 108 -1.78 -10.01 -4.24
CA ALA A 108 -2.09 -8.72 -3.62
C ALA A 108 -3.49 -8.21 -3.96
N ALA A 109 -3.98 -8.49 -5.18
CA ALA A 109 -5.34 -8.18 -5.57
C ALA A 109 -6.37 -9.08 -4.86
N LEU A 110 -6.00 -10.31 -4.48
CA LEU A 110 -6.91 -11.33 -3.94
C LEU A 110 -6.88 -11.51 -2.42
N TRP A 111 -5.79 -11.15 -1.75
CA TRP A 111 -5.63 -11.18 -0.28
C TRP A 111 -6.53 -10.15 0.41
#